data_AF-A0AAZ3Q4F7-F1
#
_entry.id   AF-A0AAZ3Q4F7-F1
#
_cell.length_a   1.000
_cell.length_b   1.000
_cell.length_c   1.000
_cell.angle_alpha   90.00
_cell.angle_beta   90.00
_cell.angle_gamma   90.00
#
_symmetry.space_group_name_H-M   'P 1'
#
loop_
_entity.id
_entity.type
_entity.pdbx_description
1 polymer ?
#
loop_
_entity_poly.entity_id
_entity_poly.type
_entity_poly.pdbx_seq_one_letter_code
_entity_poly.pdbx_strand_id
1 'polypeptide(L)'
;IFLRKRVLIAIALIKEASRAVGHVMSSLFYPLLTFALLALVIAYWAITAVYPSAISPLFSQTFNTTNITARCPDAECLFAFYGGETYYHKYLILFQFYNVFLFFWCANFVTALGQVTLAGAFASYYWAFKKPDDIPANPICSSLGRALRYHTGSLAFGSLILSLVQVIRVLLEYLDQKLKAAQNRFAKFLLSCLKCCFWCLEKFIKFLNRNAYIMVAIYGKSFCTSARDAFFLLMRNIIRVAVLDKVTDFLLFLGKLLIVGIVGICSFFFFSGRIKAVEQTAPSLNYYWVPILTVVVGSYLIAHGFFSVYAMCVDTLFLCFLEDLERNDGTAERPYFMSQNLLTILKKSNEDQAKTVD
;
A
#
# COMPACT_ATOMS: atom_id res chain seq x y z
N ILE A 1 -24.97 -17.21 17.07
CA ILE A 1 -24.07 -17.80 18.10
C ILE A 1 -22.68 -18.12 17.54
N PHE A 2 -22.57 -18.80 16.39
CA PHE A 2 -21.29 -19.19 15.76
C PHE A 2 -20.33 -18.02 15.45
N LEU A 3 -20.84 -16.92 14.86
CA LEU A 3 -20.04 -15.73 14.54
C LEU A 3 -19.46 -15.03 15.78
N ARG A 4 -20.17 -15.01 16.91
CA ARG A 4 -19.72 -14.37 18.16
C ARG A 4 -18.39 -14.95 18.65
N LYS A 5 -18.23 -16.27 18.57
CA LYS A 5 -16.99 -16.96 18.98
C LYS A 5 -15.80 -16.57 18.09
N ARG A 6 -16.02 -16.49 16.77
CA ARG A 6 -14.99 -16.05 15.80
C ARG A 6 -14.58 -14.60 16.02
N VAL A 7 -15.54 -13.74 16.35
CA VAL A 7 -15.28 -12.34 16.71
C VAL A 7 -14.43 -12.23 17.99
N LEU A 8 -14.68 -13.06 19.01
CA LEU A 8 -13.85 -13.09 20.22
C LEU A 8 -12.40 -13.48 19.93
N ILE A 9 -12.17 -14.46 19.05
CA ILE A 9 -10.83 -14.85 18.60
C ILE A 9 -10.16 -13.70 17.84
N ALA A 10 -10.89 -13.04 16.94
CA ALA A 10 -10.37 -11.88 16.20
C ALA A 10 -9.98 -10.74 17.16
N ILE A 11 -10.82 -10.41 18.14
CA ILE A 11 -10.51 -9.39 19.16
C ILE A 11 -9.27 -9.77 19.97
N ALA A 12 -9.14 -11.04 20.36
CA ALA A 12 -7.96 -11.51 21.08
C ALA A 12 -6.68 -11.37 20.25
N LEU A 13 -6.72 -11.74 18.96
CA LEU A 13 -5.61 -11.55 18.03
C LEU A 13 -5.24 -10.08 17.84
N ILE A 14 -6.22 -9.19 17.71
CA ILE A 14 -6.01 -7.74 17.61
C ILE A 14 -5.37 -7.17 18.89
N LYS A 15 -5.78 -7.69 20.06
CA LYS A 15 -5.14 -7.33 21.34
C LYS A 15 -3.69 -7.80 21.40
N GLU A 16 -3.40 -9.00 20.90
CA GLU A 16 -2.02 -9.49 20.77
C GLU A 16 -1.20 -8.69 19.75
N ALA A 17 -1.79 -8.27 18.63
CA ALA A 17 -1.14 -7.37 17.66
C ALA A 17 -0.75 -6.04 18.31
N SER A 18 -1.62 -5.49 19.16
CA SER A 18 -1.32 -4.28 19.92
C SER A 18 -0.13 -4.47 20.88
N ARG A 19 -0.01 -5.65 21.51
CA ARG A 19 1.15 -6.01 22.35
C ARG A 19 2.41 -6.19 21.50
N ALA A 20 2.30 -6.84 20.34
CA ALA A 20 3.41 -7.08 19.43
C ALA A 20 4.02 -5.76 18.91
N VAL A 21 3.18 -4.79 18.52
CA VAL A 21 3.62 -3.44 18.16
C VAL A 21 4.35 -2.76 19.32
N GLY A 22 3.89 -2.96 20.56
CA GLY A 22 4.56 -2.45 21.76
C GLY A 22 5.95 -3.06 22.01
N HIS A 23 6.17 -4.34 21.65
CA HIS A 23 7.50 -4.98 21.73
C HIS A 23 8.40 -4.61 20.55
N VAL A 24 7.81 -4.37 19.39
CA VAL A 24 8.50 -3.99 18.16
C VAL A 24 8.24 -2.51 17.85
N MET A 25 8.53 -1.61 18.81
CA MET A 25 8.22 -0.19 18.67
C MET A 25 8.89 0.46 17.45
N SER A 26 10.07 -0.03 17.04
CA SER A 26 10.76 0.43 15.83
C SER A 26 9.94 0.25 14.55
N SER A 27 8.95 -0.66 14.53
CA SER A 27 8.02 -0.82 13.39
C SER A 27 7.19 0.44 13.12
N LEU A 28 6.90 1.26 14.14
CA LEU A 28 6.11 2.48 14.00
C LEU A 28 6.83 3.56 13.18
N PHE A 29 8.16 3.52 13.10
CA PHE A 29 8.94 4.45 12.27
C PHE A 29 9.11 3.96 10.82
N TYR A 30 8.80 2.70 10.54
CA TYR A 30 8.94 2.11 9.21
C TYR A 30 8.16 2.85 8.10
N PRO A 31 6.94 3.37 8.33
CA PRO A 31 6.23 4.18 7.34
C PRO A 31 7.03 5.38 6.83
N LEU A 32 7.90 5.99 7.67
CA LEU A 32 8.75 7.09 7.24
C LEU A 32 9.76 6.65 6.18
N LEU A 33 10.34 5.46 6.35
CA LEU A 33 11.21 4.85 5.33
C LEU A 33 10.43 4.56 4.05
N THR A 34 9.23 3.98 4.16
CA THR A 34 8.36 3.74 3.01
C THR A 34 8.01 5.04 2.28
N PHE A 35 7.66 6.10 3.01
CA PHE A 35 7.36 7.40 2.41
C PHE A 35 8.57 8.03 1.73
N ALA A 36 9.75 7.95 2.33
CA ALA A 36 10.99 8.44 1.73
C ALA A 36 11.32 7.69 0.43
N LEU A 37 11.20 6.36 0.43
CA LEU A 37 11.43 5.53 -0.77
C LEU A 37 10.38 5.80 -1.86
N LEU A 38 9.10 5.94 -1.50
CA LEU A 38 8.06 6.31 -2.47
C LEU A 38 8.26 7.72 -3.02
N ALA A 39 8.69 8.68 -2.20
CA ALA A 39 9.03 10.03 -2.65
C ALA A 39 10.19 10.01 -3.66
N LEU A 40 11.22 9.18 -3.43
CA LEU A 40 12.31 8.96 -4.38
C LEU A 40 11.78 8.40 -5.70
N VAL A 41 10.91 7.39 -5.66
CA VAL A 41 10.29 6.81 -6.87
C VAL A 41 9.46 7.85 -7.63
N ILE A 42 8.68 8.68 -6.92
CA ILE A 42 7.88 9.76 -7.53
C ILE A 42 8.80 10.81 -8.16
N ALA A 43 9.86 11.23 -7.45
CA ALA A 43 10.82 12.21 -7.95
C ALA A 43 11.53 11.69 -9.21
N TYR A 44 12.01 10.44 -9.17
CA TYR A 44 12.63 9.79 -10.33
C TYR A 44 11.66 9.76 -11.53
N TRP A 45 10.42 9.31 -11.32
CA TRP A 45 9.39 9.28 -12.36
C TRP A 45 9.07 10.67 -12.93
N ALA A 46 8.99 11.70 -12.08
CA ALA A 46 8.70 13.06 -12.50
C ALA A 46 9.86 13.64 -13.33
N ILE A 47 11.11 13.42 -12.90
CA ILE A 47 12.30 13.85 -13.64
C ILE A 47 12.33 13.17 -15.01
N THR A 48 12.15 11.85 -15.08
CA THR A 48 12.16 11.11 -16.36
C THR A 48 10.96 11.42 -17.25
N ALA A 49 9.81 11.84 -16.68
CA ALA A 49 8.65 12.27 -17.45
C ALA A 49 8.87 13.65 -18.12
N VAL A 50 9.54 14.58 -17.43
CA VAL A 50 9.75 15.97 -17.87
C VAL A 50 11.04 16.14 -18.70
N TYR A 51 12.08 15.36 -18.44
CA TYR A 51 13.37 15.47 -19.13
C TYR A 51 13.25 15.39 -20.68
N PRO A 52 12.44 14.50 -21.29
CA PRO A 52 12.30 14.43 -22.74
C PRO A 52 11.60 15.64 -23.38
N SER A 53 10.71 16.32 -22.66
CA SER A 53 10.06 17.54 -23.18
C SER A 53 10.96 18.77 -23.06
N ALA A 54 11.95 18.75 -22.17
CA ALA A 54 12.88 19.86 -21.95
C ALA A 54 14.02 19.96 -22.99
N ILE A 55 14.40 18.86 -23.67
CA ILE A 55 15.58 18.78 -24.56
C ILE A 55 15.20 18.96 -26.04
N SER A 56 13.98 19.41 -26.32
CA SER A 56 13.59 19.67 -27.72
C SER A 56 14.47 20.81 -28.26
N PRO A 57 15.31 20.59 -29.29
CA PRO A 57 16.15 21.64 -29.86
C PRO A 57 15.26 22.75 -30.41
N LEU A 58 15.58 23.99 -30.05
CA LEU A 58 14.94 25.17 -30.60
C LEU A 58 15.29 25.28 -32.08
N PHE A 59 14.43 24.78 -32.95
CA PHE A 59 14.57 25.02 -34.39
C PHE A 59 13.88 26.33 -34.76
N SER A 60 14.66 27.35 -35.07
CA SER A 60 14.18 28.61 -35.66
C SER A 60 13.81 28.38 -37.13
N GLN A 61 12.52 28.42 -37.48
CA GLN A 61 12.09 28.55 -38.88
C GLN A 61 11.60 29.96 -39.14
N THR A 62 12.22 30.64 -40.10
CA THR A 62 11.78 31.92 -40.65
C THR A 62 10.70 31.66 -41.72
N PHE A 63 9.44 31.88 -41.36
CA PHE A 63 8.36 31.93 -42.36
C PHE A 63 8.24 33.35 -42.91
N ASN A 64 8.59 33.54 -44.19
CA ASN A 64 8.52 34.81 -44.93
C ASN A 64 7.08 35.30 -45.26
N THR A 65 6.06 34.77 -44.58
CA THR A 65 4.65 34.97 -44.94
C THR A 65 4.00 36.20 -44.28
N THR A 66 4.73 36.99 -43.49
CA THR A 66 4.19 38.25 -42.92
C THR A 66 5.13 39.42 -43.22
N ASN A 67 4.54 40.53 -43.70
CA ASN A 67 5.25 41.75 -44.08
C ASN A 67 5.63 42.61 -42.84
N ILE A 68 6.01 41.96 -41.74
CA ILE A 68 6.40 42.59 -40.47
C ILE A 68 7.78 43.25 -40.58
N THR A 69 8.65 42.71 -41.43
CA THR A 69 9.97 43.26 -41.77
C THR A 69 9.90 44.67 -42.37
N ALA A 70 8.76 45.05 -43.00
CA ALA A 70 8.57 46.41 -43.52
C ALA A 70 8.31 47.47 -42.44
N ARG A 71 7.91 47.05 -41.23
CA ARG A 71 7.57 47.96 -40.11
C ARG A 71 8.64 47.97 -39.00
N CYS A 72 9.36 46.87 -38.83
CA CYS A 72 10.50 46.73 -37.91
C CYS A 72 11.60 45.89 -38.59
N PRO A 73 12.72 46.50 -39.04
CA PRO A 73 13.79 45.79 -39.76
C PRO A 73 14.50 44.71 -38.91
N ASP A 74 14.49 44.86 -37.59
CA ASP A 74 15.19 43.99 -36.63
C ASP A 74 14.28 42.93 -35.96
N ALA A 75 13.03 42.79 -36.40
CA ALA A 75 12.09 41.86 -35.80
C ALA A 75 12.16 40.46 -36.44
N GLU A 76 12.71 39.49 -35.72
CA GLU A 76 12.69 38.07 -36.12
C GLU A 76 11.57 37.31 -35.41
N CYS A 77 10.75 36.59 -36.17
CA CYS A 77 9.76 35.65 -35.61
C CYS A 77 10.44 34.30 -35.31
N LEU A 78 10.81 34.08 -34.05
CA LEU A 78 11.30 32.80 -33.54
C LEU A 78 10.12 31.89 -33.15
N PHE A 79 9.74 30.97 -34.03
CA PHE A 79 8.82 29.89 -33.66
C PHE A 79 9.61 28.74 -33.02
N ALA A 80 9.32 28.45 -31.75
CA ALA A 80 9.86 27.28 -31.07
C ALA A 80 9.05 26.04 -31.45
N PHE A 81 9.62 25.18 -32.29
CA PHE A 81 9.02 23.86 -32.56
C PHE A 81 9.53 22.85 -31.52
N TYR A 82 8.63 22.40 -30.63
CA TYR A 82 8.89 21.32 -29.70
C TYR A 82 8.65 19.97 -30.41
N GLY A 83 9.60 19.55 -31.22
CA GLY A 83 9.55 18.29 -31.96
C GLY A 83 10.71 18.16 -32.94
N GLY A 84 11.12 16.94 -33.25
CA GLY A 84 12.13 16.70 -34.26
C GLY A 84 11.91 15.33 -34.89
N GLU A 85 12.57 15.07 -36.02
CA GLU A 85 12.56 13.74 -36.67
C GLU A 85 13.67 12.82 -36.16
N THR A 86 14.28 13.12 -35.00
CA THR A 86 15.28 12.23 -34.42
C THR A 86 14.62 10.92 -33.92
N TYR A 87 15.37 9.82 -33.94
CA TYR A 87 14.92 8.52 -33.41
C TYR A 87 14.29 8.63 -32.01
N TYR A 88 14.79 9.55 -31.18
CA TYR A 88 14.26 9.84 -29.84
C TYR A 88 12.80 10.30 -29.85
N HIS A 89 12.39 11.19 -30.75
CA HIS A 89 11.01 11.68 -30.82
C HIS A 89 10.03 10.59 -31.30
N LYS A 90 10.48 9.68 -32.16
CA LYS A 90 9.68 8.52 -32.61
C LYS A 90 9.38 7.55 -31.47
N TYR A 91 10.33 7.33 -30.56
CA TYR A 91 10.17 6.43 -29.42
C TYR A 91 9.71 7.12 -28.12
N LEU A 92 9.51 8.44 -28.12
CA LEU A 92 9.16 9.20 -26.93
C LEU A 92 7.88 8.69 -26.27
N ILE A 93 6.84 8.39 -27.05
CA ILE A 93 5.58 7.82 -26.56
C ILE A 93 5.83 6.46 -25.88
N LEU A 94 6.64 5.60 -26.49
CA LEU A 94 6.99 4.29 -25.93
C LEU A 94 7.75 4.44 -24.61
N PHE A 95 8.70 5.37 -24.53
CA PHE A 95 9.44 5.65 -23.29
C PHE A 95 8.54 6.20 -22.19
N GLN A 96 7.53 7.01 -22.52
CA GLN A 96 6.56 7.49 -21.52
C GLN A 96 5.67 6.35 -20.99
N PHE A 97 5.23 5.42 -21.84
CA PHE A 97 4.52 4.22 -21.39
C PHE A 97 5.40 3.34 -20.50
N TYR A 98 6.67 3.14 -20.88
CA TYR A 98 7.64 2.42 -20.06
C TYR A 98 7.88 3.11 -18.72
N ASN A 99 7.98 4.44 -18.69
CA ASN A 99 8.17 5.22 -17.47
C ASN A 99 6.99 5.07 -16.50
N VAL A 100 5.75 5.09 -17.01
CA VAL A 100 4.55 4.82 -16.19
C VAL A 100 4.55 3.39 -15.65
N PHE A 101 4.91 2.40 -16.48
CA PHE A 101 5.03 1.02 -16.03
C PHE A 101 6.10 0.88 -14.93
N LEU A 102 7.27 1.49 -15.11
CA LEU A 102 8.36 1.47 -14.14
C LEU A 102 7.95 2.12 -12.82
N PHE A 103 7.20 3.22 -12.86
CA PHE A 103 6.64 3.84 -11.67
C PHE A 103 5.76 2.88 -10.87
N PHE A 104 4.80 2.21 -11.51
CA PHE A 104 3.97 1.21 -10.83
C PHE A 104 4.81 0.07 -10.27
N TRP A 105 5.80 -0.41 -11.03
CA TRP A 105 6.64 -1.52 -10.59
C TRP A 105 7.48 -1.15 -9.36
N CYS A 106 8.18 -0.01 -9.39
CA CYS A 106 8.99 0.48 -8.29
C CYS A 106 8.14 0.80 -7.05
N ALA A 107 6.96 1.43 -7.21
CA ALA A 107 6.07 1.72 -6.09
C ALA A 107 5.55 0.45 -5.41
N ASN A 108 5.18 -0.57 -6.20
CA ASN A 108 4.80 -1.88 -5.66
C ASN A 108 5.98 -2.59 -4.99
N PHE A 109 7.19 -2.47 -5.55
CA PHE A 109 8.41 -3.04 -4.95
C PHE A 109 8.70 -2.45 -3.57
N VAL A 110 8.64 -1.12 -3.44
CA VAL A 110 8.81 -0.44 -2.13
C VAL A 110 7.75 -0.91 -1.14
N THR A 111 6.49 -1.05 -1.59
CA THR A 111 5.40 -1.56 -0.74
C THR A 111 5.65 -3.01 -0.31
N ALA A 112 6.07 -3.87 -1.24
CA ALA A 112 6.38 -5.28 -0.98
C ALA A 112 7.54 -5.43 0.01
N LEU A 113 8.59 -4.62 -0.14
CA LEU A 113 9.71 -4.58 0.78
C LEU A 113 9.24 -4.27 2.21
N GLY A 114 8.32 -3.31 2.34
CA GLY A 114 7.70 -2.99 3.63
C GLY A 114 6.89 -4.14 4.21
N GLN A 115 6.09 -4.81 3.38
CA GLN A 115 5.28 -5.94 3.82
C GLN A 115 6.14 -7.11 4.32
N VAL A 116 7.18 -7.52 3.58
CA VAL A 116 8.08 -8.60 4.00
C VAL A 116 8.87 -8.22 5.26
N THR A 117 9.34 -6.96 5.35
CA THR A 117 10.12 -6.50 6.51
C THR A 117 9.29 -6.48 7.79
N LEU A 118 8.07 -5.92 7.73
CA LEU A 118 7.17 -5.89 8.86
C LEU A 118 6.72 -7.30 9.25
N ALA A 119 6.36 -8.14 8.27
CA ALA A 119 5.98 -9.51 8.51
C ALA A 119 7.10 -10.32 9.18
N GLY A 120 8.34 -10.17 8.73
CA GLY A 120 9.47 -10.87 9.34
C GLY A 120 9.71 -10.44 10.79
N ALA A 121 9.61 -9.14 11.09
CA ALA A 121 9.75 -8.63 12.45
C ALA A 121 8.63 -9.13 13.38
N PHE A 122 7.37 -9.09 12.95
CA PHE A 122 6.24 -9.58 13.75
C PHE A 122 6.19 -11.12 13.85
N ALA A 123 6.66 -11.84 12.83
CA ALA A 123 6.84 -13.29 12.90
C ALA A 123 7.89 -13.66 13.95
N SER A 124 9.02 -12.95 14.01
CA SER A 124 10.02 -13.13 15.08
C SER A 124 9.43 -12.89 16.48
N TYR A 125 8.53 -11.92 16.63
CA TYR A 125 7.77 -11.76 17.88
C TYR A 125 6.86 -12.96 18.16
N TYR A 126 6.06 -13.41 17.19
CA TYR A 126 5.09 -14.48 17.41
C TYR A 126 5.76 -15.77 17.89
N TRP A 127 6.78 -16.21 17.14
CA TRP A 127 7.49 -17.47 17.34
C TRP A 127 8.54 -17.44 18.46
N ALA A 128 8.71 -16.33 19.17
CA ALA A 128 9.53 -16.26 20.39
C ALA A 128 8.82 -16.92 21.58
N PHE A 129 9.46 -17.85 22.29
CA PHE A 129 8.87 -18.47 23.49
C PHE A 129 8.88 -17.51 24.68
N LYS A 130 10.04 -16.91 24.97
CA LYS A 130 10.21 -15.89 26.01
C LYS A 130 10.23 -14.51 25.39
N LYS A 131 9.18 -13.74 25.65
CA LYS A 131 9.03 -12.35 25.20
C LYS A 131 9.39 -11.43 26.38
N PRO A 132 10.37 -10.51 26.27
CA PRO A 132 11.08 -10.07 25.07
C PRO A 132 12.41 -10.79 24.75
N ASP A 133 12.93 -11.64 25.64
CA ASP A 133 14.32 -12.12 25.57
C ASP A 133 14.71 -12.85 24.26
N ASP A 134 13.79 -13.61 23.66
CA ASP A 134 14.04 -14.35 22.42
C ASP A 134 13.78 -13.51 21.15
N ILE A 135 13.37 -12.24 21.30
CA ILE A 135 13.13 -11.34 20.18
C ILE A 135 14.46 -10.68 19.78
N PRO A 136 14.84 -10.64 18.48
CA PRO A 136 16.03 -9.93 18.05
C PRO A 136 16.02 -8.47 18.50
N ALA A 137 17.14 -7.94 19.00
CA ALA A 137 17.23 -6.57 19.52
C ALA A 137 16.79 -5.49 18.52
N ASN A 138 17.10 -5.68 17.22
CA ASN A 138 16.66 -4.81 16.12
C ASN A 138 15.90 -5.64 15.07
N PRO A 139 14.64 -6.02 15.33
CA PRO A 139 13.91 -6.98 14.50
C PRO A 139 13.60 -6.39 13.11
N ILE A 140 13.34 -5.09 13.02
CA ILE A 140 13.09 -4.39 11.75
C ILE A 140 14.35 -4.36 10.88
N CYS A 141 15.50 -3.91 11.41
CA CYS A 141 16.73 -3.84 10.62
C CYS A 141 17.21 -5.23 10.19
N SER A 142 17.11 -6.22 11.09
CA SER A 142 17.44 -7.62 10.77
C SER A 142 16.53 -8.17 9.67
N SER A 143 15.21 -7.95 9.77
CA SER A 143 14.27 -8.39 8.75
C SER A 143 14.45 -7.65 7.42
N LEU A 144 14.73 -6.34 7.44
CA LEU A 144 15.03 -5.55 6.24
C LEU A 144 16.28 -6.07 5.53
N GLY A 145 17.35 -6.34 6.28
CA GLY A 145 18.59 -6.90 5.74
C GLY A 145 18.37 -8.26 5.10
N ARG A 146 17.57 -9.14 5.73
CA ARG A 146 17.17 -10.42 5.14
C ARG A 146 16.34 -10.25 3.86
N ALA A 147 15.38 -9.32 3.86
CA ALA A 147 14.52 -9.05 2.71
C ALA A 147 15.34 -8.57 1.50
N LEU A 148 16.28 -7.65 1.72
CA LEU A 148 17.17 -7.11 0.67
C LEU A 148 18.22 -8.11 0.20
N ARG A 149 18.75 -8.97 1.09
CA ARG A 149 19.81 -9.90 0.74
C ARG A 149 19.29 -11.16 0.04
N TYR A 150 18.15 -11.69 0.49
CA TYR A 150 17.68 -13.03 0.07
C TYR A 150 16.35 -13.03 -0.69
N HIS A 151 15.53 -11.97 -0.57
CA HIS A 151 14.15 -12.01 -1.07
C HIS A 151 13.82 -10.96 -2.14
N THR A 152 14.81 -10.18 -2.62
CA THR A 152 14.62 -9.18 -3.68
C THR A 152 14.01 -9.72 -4.95
N GLY A 153 14.41 -10.91 -5.40
CA GLY A 153 13.81 -11.55 -6.58
C GLY A 153 12.31 -11.87 -6.40
N SER A 154 11.93 -12.38 -5.23
CA SER A 154 10.51 -12.67 -4.90
C SER A 154 9.68 -11.40 -4.77
N LEU A 155 10.27 -10.36 -4.17
CA LEU A 155 9.67 -9.02 -4.08
C LEU A 155 9.44 -8.42 -5.47
N ALA A 156 10.46 -8.42 -6.33
CA ALA A 156 10.42 -7.91 -7.70
C ALA A 156 9.39 -8.64 -8.56
N PHE A 157 9.36 -9.97 -8.48
CA PHE A 157 8.41 -10.80 -9.23
C PHE A 157 6.95 -10.55 -8.82
N GLY A 158 6.64 -10.57 -7.51
CA GLY A 158 5.28 -10.27 -7.05
C GLY A 158 4.84 -8.85 -7.40
N SER A 159 5.76 -7.88 -7.31
CA SER A 159 5.51 -6.47 -7.66
C SER A 159 5.28 -6.28 -9.16
N LEU A 160 5.95 -7.08 -9.99
CA LEU A 160 5.79 -7.10 -11.44
C LEU A 160 4.39 -7.60 -11.85
N ILE A 161 3.92 -8.69 -11.22
CA ILE A 161 2.57 -9.21 -11.49
C ILE A 161 1.52 -8.13 -11.17
N LEU A 162 1.66 -7.47 -10.02
CA LEU A 162 0.73 -6.42 -9.61
C LEU A 162 0.80 -5.19 -10.54
N SER A 163 2.00 -4.76 -10.94
CA SER A 163 2.14 -3.60 -11.83
C SER A 163 1.56 -3.84 -13.22
N LEU A 164 1.68 -5.05 -13.78
CA LEU A 164 1.05 -5.41 -15.05
C LEU A 164 -0.47 -5.26 -15.00
N VAL A 165 -1.11 -5.77 -13.95
CA VAL A 165 -2.57 -5.64 -13.76
C VAL A 165 -2.97 -4.17 -13.58
N GLN A 166 -2.18 -3.38 -12.84
CA GLN A 166 -2.45 -1.96 -12.64
C GLN A 166 -2.33 -1.14 -13.93
N VAL A 167 -1.31 -1.40 -14.75
CA VAL A 167 -1.16 -0.74 -16.05
C VAL A 167 -2.35 -1.07 -16.96
N ILE A 168 -2.78 -2.34 -17.03
CA ILE A 168 -3.97 -2.70 -17.81
C ILE A 168 -5.21 -1.95 -17.31
N ARG A 169 -5.40 -1.83 -15.99
CA ARG A 169 -6.51 -1.08 -15.41
C ARG A 169 -6.48 0.41 -15.80
N VAL A 170 -5.31 1.06 -15.73
CA VAL A 170 -5.15 2.45 -16.15
C VAL A 170 -5.44 2.62 -17.64
N LEU A 171 -4.97 1.68 -18.48
CA LEU A 171 -5.26 1.68 -19.91
C LEU A 171 -6.77 1.53 -20.20
N LEU A 172 -7.48 0.65 -19.49
CA LEU A 172 -8.94 0.51 -19.62
C LEU A 172 -9.69 1.78 -19.21
N GLU A 173 -9.21 2.49 -18.18
CA GLU A 173 -9.77 3.78 -17.77
C GLU A 173 -9.55 4.86 -18.83
N TYR A 174 -8.34 4.91 -19.39
CA TYR A 174 -8.00 5.82 -20.49
C TYR A 174 -8.84 5.57 -21.74
N LEU A 175 -9.00 4.29 -22.14
CA LEU A 175 -9.80 3.91 -23.30
C LEU A 175 -11.27 4.29 -23.12
N ASP A 176 -11.83 4.10 -21.94
CA ASP A 176 -13.21 4.51 -21.65
C ASP A 176 -13.39 6.03 -21.77
N GLN A 177 -12.43 6.83 -21.27
CA GLN A 177 -12.48 8.28 -21.46
C GLN A 177 -12.46 8.69 -22.94
N LYS A 178 -11.66 8.01 -23.77
CA LYS A 178 -11.61 8.26 -25.22
C LYS A 178 -12.86 7.78 -25.96
N LEU A 179 -13.47 6.68 -25.50
CA LEU A 179 -14.65 6.07 -26.11
C LEU A 179 -15.97 6.66 -25.61
N LYS A 180 -15.94 7.65 -24.70
CA LYS A 180 -17.14 8.42 -24.29
C LYS A 180 -17.84 9.07 -25.49
N ALA A 181 -17.08 9.53 -26.49
CA ALA A 181 -17.61 10.13 -27.72
C ALA A 181 -18.18 9.11 -28.72
N ALA A 182 -17.83 7.83 -28.60
CA ALA A 182 -18.31 6.78 -29.50
C ALA A 182 -19.70 6.27 -29.06
N GLN A 183 -20.59 6.01 -30.02
CA GLN A 183 -21.99 5.59 -29.78
C GLN A 183 -22.21 4.06 -29.77
N ASN A 184 -21.14 3.25 -29.83
CA ASN A 184 -21.28 1.79 -29.87
C ASN A 184 -21.61 1.20 -28.48
N ARG A 185 -22.86 0.75 -28.31
CA ARG A 185 -23.38 0.15 -27.08
C ARG A 185 -22.61 -1.11 -26.65
N PHE A 186 -22.21 -1.96 -27.59
CA PHE A 186 -21.47 -3.20 -27.28
C PHE A 186 -20.07 -2.91 -26.74
N ALA A 187 -19.34 -1.96 -27.34
CA ALA A 187 -18.02 -1.57 -26.88
C ALA A 187 -18.05 -1.00 -25.45
N LYS A 188 -19.07 -0.20 -25.11
CA LYS A 188 -19.27 0.33 -23.75
C LYS A 188 -19.56 -0.77 -22.72
N PHE A 189 -20.40 -1.73 -23.08
CA PHE A 189 -20.67 -2.90 -22.24
C PHE A 189 -19.41 -3.72 -21.97
N LEU A 190 -18.65 -4.06 -23.03
CA LEU A 190 -17.42 -4.84 -22.92
C LEU A 190 -16.36 -4.13 -22.05
N LEU A 191 -16.15 -2.82 -22.26
CA LEU A 191 -15.23 -2.04 -21.43
C LEU A 191 -15.65 -2.02 -19.96
N SER A 192 -16.94 -1.88 -19.68
CA SER A 192 -17.46 -1.91 -18.32
C SER A 192 -17.22 -3.26 -17.64
N CYS A 193 -17.42 -4.36 -18.38
CA CYS A 193 -17.12 -5.71 -17.91
C CYS A 193 -15.61 -5.89 -17.63
N LEU A 194 -14.74 -5.51 -18.57
CA LEU A 194 -13.29 -5.60 -18.40
C LEU A 194 -12.78 -4.76 -17.22
N LYS A 195 -13.30 -3.54 -17.05
CA LYS A 195 -12.97 -2.69 -15.90
C LYS A 195 -13.30 -3.38 -14.57
N CYS A 196 -14.48 -3.99 -14.48
CA CYS A 196 -14.90 -4.75 -13.30
C CYS A 196 -13.96 -5.95 -13.06
N CYS A 197 -13.71 -6.77 -14.09
CA CYS A 197 -12.84 -7.94 -13.99
C CYS A 197 -11.41 -7.59 -13.56
N PHE A 198 -10.81 -6.56 -14.15
CA PHE A 198 -9.46 -6.12 -13.80
C PHE A 198 -9.39 -5.43 -12.44
N TRP A 199 -10.45 -4.75 -12.00
CA TRP A 199 -10.56 -4.25 -10.64
C TRP A 199 -10.60 -5.39 -9.62
N CYS A 200 -11.41 -6.43 -9.86
CA CYS A 200 -11.44 -7.63 -9.04
C CYS A 200 -10.10 -8.36 -9.04
N LEU A 201 -9.46 -8.50 -10.20
CA LEU A 201 -8.14 -9.11 -10.33
C LEU A 201 -7.07 -8.33 -9.57
N GLU A 202 -7.03 -7.00 -9.66
CA GLU A 202 -6.09 -6.19 -8.89
C GLU A 202 -6.28 -6.41 -7.38
N LYS A 203 -7.53 -6.44 -6.90
CA LYS A 203 -7.82 -6.72 -5.49
C LYS A 203 -7.36 -8.10 -5.07
N PHE A 204 -7.63 -9.12 -5.89
CA PHE A 204 -7.21 -10.49 -5.64
C PHE A 204 -5.68 -10.62 -5.62
N ILE A 205 -4.97 -10.06 -6.60
CA ILE A 205 -3.50 -10.09 -6.67
C ILE A 205 -2.89 -9.34 -5.48
N LYS A 206 -3.44 -8.20 -5.06
CA LYS A 206 -2.99 -7.51 -3.84
C LYS A 206 -3.14 -8.38 -2.60
N PHE A 207 -4.29 -9.05 -2.46
CA PHE A 207 -4.52 -9.98 -1.35
C PHE A 207 -3.52 -11.15 -1.39
N LEU A 208 -3.33 -11.78 -2.56
CA LEU A 208 -2.40 -12.89 -2.72
C LEU A 208 -0.96 -12.47 -2.42
N ASN A 209 -0.49 -11.36 -3.01
CA ASN A 209 0.85 -10.83 -2.79
C ASN A 209 1.11 -10.56 -1.30
N ARG A 210 0.20 -9.87 -0.62
CA ARG A 210 0.34 -9.53 0.80
C ARG A 210 0.55 -10.78 1.66
N ASN A 211 -0.27 -11.80 1.46
CA ASN A 211 -0.18 -13.04 2.23
C ASN A 211 1.03 -13.91 1.81
N ALA A 212 1.37 -13.92 0.52
CA ALA A 212 2.58 -14.58 0.02
C ALA A 212 3.84 -13.98 0.65
N TYR A 213 3.93 -12.65 0.76
CA TYR A 213 5.06 -11.97 1.39
C TYR A 213 5.20 -12.28 2.87
N ILE A 214 4.10 -12.49 3.59
CA ILE A 214 4.15 -12.97 4.98
C ILE A 214 4.78 -14.37 5.02
N MET A 215 4.35 -15.30 4.16
CA MET A 215 4.94 -16.64 4.07
C MET A 215 6.42 -16.62 3.64
N VAL A 216 6.79 -15.74 2.71
CA VAL A 216 8.21 -15.52 2.34
C VAL A 216 9.00 -15.08 3.56
N ALA A 217 8.46 -14.18 4.39
CA ALA A 217 9.16 -13.68 5.57
C ALA A 217 9.33 -14.74 6.68
N ILE A 218 8.35 -15.64 6.84
CA ILE A 218 8.39 -16.73 7.83
C ILE A 218 9.36 -17.84 7.39
N TYR A 219 9.25 -18.29 6.13
CA TYR A 219 9.94 -19.51 5.65
C TYR A 219 11.15 -19.27 4.77
N GLY A 220 11.26 -18.11 4.15
CA GLY A 220 12.28 -17.83 3.14
C GLY A 220 12.12 -18.60 1.84
N LYS A 221 10.93 -19.16 1.54
CA LYS A 221 10.63 -19.82 0.25
C LYS A 221 10.45 -18.81 -0.89
N SER A 222 10.46 -19.28 -2.13
CA SER A 222 10.16 -18.46 -3.31
C SER A 222 8.71 -17.94 -3.30
N PHE A 223 8.45 -16.88 -4.07
CA PHE A 223 7.14 -16.23 -4.13
C PHE A 223 5.99 -17.18 -4.47
N CYS A 224 6.10 -17.97 -5.55
CA CYS A 224 4.99 -18.82 -6.01
C CYS A 224 4.64 -19.92 -5.00
N THR A 225 5.65 -20.55 -4.39
CA THR A 225 5.43 -21.56 -3.35
C THR A 225 4.78 -20.94 -2.13
N SER A 226 5.28 -19.78 -1.69
CA SER A 226 4.73 -19.03 -0.55
C SER A 226 3.28 -18.56 -0.81
N ALA A 227 2.98 -18.12 -2.03
CA ALA A 227 1.64 -17.72 -2.45
C ALA A 227 0.66 -18.90 -2.43
N ARG A 228 1.09 -20.07 -2.93
CA ARG A 228 0.31 -21.31 -2.87
C ARG A 228 0.02 -21.70 -1.43
N ASP A 229 1.06 -21.78 -0.59
CA ASP A 229 0.94 -22.20 0.81
C ASP A 229 0.01 -21.23 1.59
N ALA A 230 0.20 -19.92 1.42
CA ALA A 230 -0.65 -18.89 2.02
C ALA A 230 -2.12 -19.03 1.59
N PHE A 231 -2.36 -19.17 0.28
CA PHE A 231 -3.71 -19.27 -0.26
C PHE A 231 -4.47 -20.48 0.29
N PHE A 232 -3.84 -21.67 0.28
CA PHE A 232 -4.48 -22.87 0.80
C PHE A 232 -4.71 -22.81 2.31
N LEU A 233 -3.78 -22.23 3.08
CA LEU A 233 -3.96 -22.01 4.54
C LEU A 233 -5.16 -21.10 4.83
N LEU A 234 -5.30 -20.00 4.09
CA LEU A 234 -6.40 -19.05 4.26
C LEU A 234 -7.74 -19.60 3.79
N MET A 235 -7.78 -20.31 2.66
CA MET A 235 -9.02 -20.91 2.14
C MET A 235 -9.62 -21.95 3.10
N ARG A 236 -8.77 -22.76 3.75
CA ARG A 236 -9.20 -23.72 4.78
C ARG A 236 -9.82 -23.02 6.01
N ASN A 237 -9.46 -21.76 6.25
CA ASN A 237 -9.91 -20.96 7.39
C ASN A 237 -10.73 -19.72 6.99
N ILE A 238 -11.34 -19.71 5.80
CA ILE A 238 -11.90 -18.51 5.16
C ILE A 238 -12.87 -17.72 6.05
N ILE A 239 -13.66 -18.39 6.88
CA ILE A 239 -14.58 -17.72 7.81
C ILE A 239 -13.82 -16.91 8.87
N ARG A 240 -12.71 -17.45 9.40
CA ARG A 240 -11.85 -16.74 10.36
C ARG A 240 -11.21 -15.53 9.70
N VAL A 241 -10.72 -15.70 8.46
CA VAL A 241 -10.12 -14.62 7.66
C VAL A 241 -11.12 -13.49 7.47
N ALA A 242 -12.32 -13.80 6.95
CA ALA A 242 -13.34 -12.81 6.67
C ALA A 242 -13.79 -12.03 7.92
N VAL A 243 -13.91 -12.70 9.08
CA VAL A 243 -14.27 -12.03 10.33
C VAL A 243 -13.13 -11.12 10.81
N LEU A 244 -11.89 -11.60 10.78
CA LEU A 244 -10.72 -10.81 11.20
C LEU A 244 -10.56 -9.56 10.33
N ASP A 245 -10.62 -9.72 9.01
CA ASP A 245 -10.45 -8.61 8.05
C ASP A 245 -11.52 -7.53 8.30
N LYS A 246 -12.79 -7.92 8.45
CA LYS A 246 -13.88 -6.96 8.66
C LYS A 246 -13.78 -6.22 9.99
N VAL A 247 -13.42 -6.91 11.07
CA VAL A 247 -13.24 -6.29 12.40
C VAL A 247 -12.04 -5.36 12.37
N THR A 248 -10.93 -5.78 11.77
CA THR A 248 -9.70 -4.98 11.66
C THR A 248 -9.93 -3.73 10.81
N ASP A 249 -10.54 -3.87 9.63
CA ASP A 249 -10.87 -2.74 8.76
C ASP A 249 -11.76 -1.71 9.46
N PHE A 250 -12.78 -2.16 10.19
CA PHE A 250 -13.66 -1.28 10.95
C PHE A 250 -12.91 -0.50 12.04
N LEU A 251 -12.08 -1.20 12.83
CA LEU A 251 -11.31 -0.56 13.91
C LEU A 251 -10.28 0.43 13.38
N LEU A 252 -9.56 0.06 12.32
CA LEU A 252 -8.57 0.94 11.69
C LEU A 252 -9.23 2.13 10.99
N PHE A 253 -10.43 1.95 10.44
CA PHE A 253 -11.21 3.04 9.87
C PHE A 253 -11.65 4.04 10.95
N LEU A 254 -12.18 3.55 12.08
CA LEU A 254 -12.58 4.40 13.20
C LEU A 254 -11.39 5.18 13.78
N GLY A 255 -10.23 4.52 13.90
CA GLY A 255 -8.98 5.17 14.34
C GLY A 255 -8.55 6.28 13.39
N LYS A 256 -8.60 6.07 12.07
CA LYS A 256 -8.30 7.11 11.07
C LYS A 256 -9.28 8.28 11.17
N LEU A 257 -10.58 8.00 11.28
CA LEU A 257 -11.61 9.03 11.39
C LEU A 257 -11.39 9.91 12.64
N LEU A 258 -11.04 9.29 13.77
CA LEU A 258 -10.78 10.02 15.02
C LEU A 258 -9.57 10.95 14.89
N ILE A 259 -8.45 10.47 14.34
CA ILE A 259 -7.24 11.30 14.14
C ILE A 259 -7.55 12.47 13.20
N VAL A 260 -8.17 12.20 12.06
CA VAL A 260 -8.51 13.22 11.06
C VAL A 260 -9.53 14.22 11.61
N GLY A 261 -10.50 13.76 12.41
CA GLY A 261 -11.49 14.61 13.06
C GLY A 261 -10.84 15.57 14.07
N ILE A 262 -9.99 15.07 14.95
CA ILE A 262 -9.27 15.90 15.94
C ILE A 262 -8.39 16.92 15.23
N VAL A 263 -7.58 16.47 14.26
CA VAL A 263 -6.68 17.36 13.50
C VAL A 263 -7.48 18.40 12.70
N GLY A 264 -8.61 18.02 12.11
CA GLY A 264 -9.49 18.93 11.38
C GLY A 264 -10.11 19.99 12.28
N ILE A 265 -10.60 19.61 13.46
CA ILE A 265 -11.15 20.54 14.46
C ILE A 265 -10.05 21.50 14.95
N CYS A 266 -8.86 20.99 15.30
CA CYS A 266 -7.72 21.82 15.69
C CYS A 266 -7.32 22.80 14.58
N SER A 267 -7.28 22.33 13.33
CA SER A 267 -6.96 23.16 12.16
C SER A 267 -8.00 24.26 11.95
N PHE A 268 -9.29 23.94 12.12
CA PHE A 268 -10.37 24.92 12.02
C PHE A 268 -10.22 26.03 13.08
N PHE A 269 -9.98 25.68 14.35
CA PHE A 269 -9.79 26.69 15.40
C PHE A 269 -8.52 27.52 15.21
N PHE A 270 -7.46 26.92 14.68
CA PHE A 270 -6.20 27.61 14.38
C PHE A 270 -6.38 28.63 13.23
N PHE A 271 -6.92 28.21 12.08
CA PHE A 271 -7.06 29.07 10.90
C PHE A 271 -8.25 30.02 10.95
N SER A 272 -9.22 29.81 11.86
CA SER A 272 -10.34 30.74 12.07
C SER A 272 -10.03 31.88 13.05
N GLY A 273 -8.83 31.91 13.64
CA GLY A 273 -8.41 32.97 14.58
C GLY A 273 -9.20 32.99 15.90
N ARG A 274 -9.93 31.92 16.23
CA ARG A 274 -10.77 31.84 17.44
C ARG A 274 -9.97 31.60 18.73
N ILE A 275 -8.68 31.28 18.61
CA ILE A 275 -7.77 31.03 19.74
C ILE A 275 -6.89 32.27 19.97
N LYS A 276 -7.17 33.03 21.05
CA LYS A 276 -6.40 34.23 21.45
C LYS A 276 -4.90 33.99 21.64
N ALA A 277 -4.50 32.75 21.97
CA ALA A 277 -3.10 32.37 22.17
C ALA A 277 -2.27 32.28 20.87
N VAL A 278 -2.91 32.23 19.69
CA VAL A 278 -2.25 32.06 18.38
C VAL A 278 -2.63 33.17 17.40
N GLU A 279 -3.36 34.18 17.87
CA GLU A 279 -3.86 35.29 17.04
C GLU A 279 -2.71 36.10 16.39
N GLN A 280 -1.53 36.15 17.04
CA GLN A 280 -0.34 36.83 16.51
C GLN A 280 0.47 35.98 15.51
N THR A 281 0.31 34.65 15.52
CA THR A 281 1.05 33.74 14.63
C THR A 281 0.21 33.27 13.44
N ALA A 282 -1.11 33.45 13.50
CA ALA A 282 -2.03 33.05 12.45
C ALA A 282 -1.98 34.06 11.28
N PRO A 283 -1.59 33.65 10.07
CA PRO A 283 -1.59 34.55 8.91
C PRO A 283 -3.03 34.90 8.51
N SER A 284 -3.27 36.15 8.11
CA SER A 284 -4.54 36.58 7.53
C SER A 284 -4.76 35.86 6.19
N LEU A 285 -5.67 34.88 6.17
CA LEU A 285 -5.96 34.05 5.00
C LEU A 285 -7.27 34.46 4.34
N ASN A 286 -7.24 34.80 3.04
CA ASN A 286 -8.45 35.06 2.25
C ASN A 286 -9.33 33.81 2.12
N TYR A 287 -8.72 32.62 2.09
CA TYR A 287 -9.41 31.32 2.01
C TYR A 287 -8.85 30.34 3.04
N TYR A 288 -9.25 30.52 4.31
CA TYR A 288 -8.83 29.64 5.43
C TYR A 288 -9.23 28.16 5.24
N TRP A 289 -10.22 27.86 4.39
CA TRP A 289 -10.64 26.50 4.06
C TRP A 289 -9.60 25.68 3.29
N VAL A 290 -8.78 26.30 2.45
CA VAL A 290 -7.79 25.57 1.62
C VAL A 290 -6.72 24.92 2.50
N PRO A 291 -6.04 25.64 3.41
CA PRO A 291 -5.12 25.02 4.37
C PRO A 291 -5.77 23.93 5.22
N ILE A 292 -7.00 24.13 5.70
CA ILE A 292 -7.73 23.12 6.48
C ILE A 292 -7.92 21.84 5.67
N LEU A 293 -8.39 21.94 4.42
CA LEU A 293 -8.56 20.79 3.55
C LEU A 293 -7.24 20.06 3.30
N THR A 294 -6.16 20.81 3.04
CA THR A 294 -4.82 20.24 2.87
C THR A 294 -4.35 19.49 4.12
N VAL A 295 -4.54 20.05 5.31
CA VAL A 295 -4.16 19.38 6.58
C VAL A 295 -5.03 18.15 6.82
N VAL A 296 -6.34 18.21 6.58
CA VAL A 296 -7.25 17.07 6.70
C VAL A 296 -6.84 15.94 5.77
N VAL A 297 -6.62 16.21 4.47
CA VAL A 297 -6.18 15.21 3.50
C VAL A 297 -4.79 14.66 3.86
N GLY A 298 -3.84 15.52 4.22
CA GLY A 298 -2.50 15.12 4.65
C GLY A 298 -2.53 14.22 5.89
N SER A 299 -3.34 14.58 6.89
CA SER A 299 -3.50 13.78 8.11
C SER A 299 -4.09 12.39 7.82
N TYR A 300 -5.03 12.27 6.88
CA TYR A 300 -5.58 10.99 6.46
C TYR A 300 -4.52 10.10 5.79
N LEU A 301 -3.69 10.67 4.91
CA LEU A 301 -2.61 9.93 4.24
C LEU A 301 -1.54 9.45 5.23
N ILE A 302 -1.15 10.31 6.18
CA ILE A 302 -0.22 9.95 7.25
C ILE A 302 -0.82 8.84 8.12
N ALA A 303 -2.04 9.03 8.63
CA ALA A 303 -2.73 8.03 9.43
C ALA A 303 -2.85 6.69 8.68
N HIS A 304 -3.17 6.72 7.38
CA HIS A 304 -3.20 5.53 6.55
C HIS A 304 -1.86 4.78 6.53
N GLY A 305 -0.74 5.48 6.39
CA GLY A 305 0.60 4.88 6.43
C GLY A 305 0.91 4.22 7.77
N PHE A 306 0.66 4.91 8.89
CA PHE A 306 0.91 4.35 10.23
C PHE A 306 0.00 3.15 10.54
N PHE A 307 -1.29 3.25 10.25
CA PHE A 307 -2.22 2.13 10.44
C PHE A 307 -1.94 0.93 9.52
N SER A 308 -1.24 1.13 8.40
CA SER A 308 -0.81 0.02 7.54
C SER A 308 0.18 -0.92 8.25
N VAL A 309 1.01 -0.41 9.17
CA VAL A 309 1.91 -1.22 10.00
C VAL A 309 1.10 -2.12 10.92
N TYR A 310 0.09 -1.54 11.57
CA TYR A 310 -0.81 -2.29 12.44
C TYR A 310 -1.57 -3.36 11.66
N ALA A 311 -2.11 -3.03 10.48
CA ALA A 311 -2.76 -3.99 9.61
C ALA A 311 -1.81 -5.14 9.23
N MET A 312 -0.56 -4.83 8.88
CA MET A 312 0.45 -5.87 8.59
C MET A 312 0.77 -6.74 9.81
N CYS A 313 0.80 -6.16 11.01
CA CYS A 313 0.96 -6.91 12.26
C CYS A 313 -0.18 -7.93 12.44
N VAL A 314 -1.44 -7.47 12.35
CA VAL A 314 -2.62 -8.34 12.52
C VAL A 314 -2.60 -9.50 11.53
N ASP A 315 -2.40 -9.22 10.23
CA ASP A 315 -2.36 -10.26 9.20
C ASP A 315 -1.22 -11.26 9.46
N THR A 316 -0.05 -10.77 9.87
CA THR A 316 1.12 -11.63 10.14
C THR A 316 0.85 -12.55 11.32
N LEU A 317 0.40 -12.01 12.46
CA LEU A 317 0.11 -12.82 13.65
C LEU A 317 -1.03 -13.79 13.39
N PHE A 318 -2.01 -13.41 12.59
CA PHE A 318 -3.09 -14.31 12.20
C PHE A 318 -2.59 -15.46 11.32
N LEU A 319 -1.74 -15.20 10.34
CA LEU A 319 -1.16 -16.25 9.52
C LEU A 319 -0.30 -17.19 10.37
N CYS A 320 0.55 -16.64 11.24
CA CYS A 320 1.32 -17.43 12.21
C CYS A 320 0.41 -18.24 13.13
N PHE A 321 -0.70 -17.68 13.59
CA PHE A 321 -1.69 -18.40 14.39
C PHE A 321 -2.32 -19.58 13.65
N LEU A 322 -2.74 -19.38 12.38
CA LEU A 322 -3.28 -20.48 11.59
C LEU A 322 -2.25 -21.58 11.36
N GLU A 323 -1.00 -21.19 11.14
CA GLU A 323 0.11 -22.11 10.96
C GLU A 323 0.46 -22.87 12.25
N ASP A 324 0.49 -22.20 13.39
CA ASP A 324 0.69 -22.79 14.72
C ASP A 324 -0.37 -23.85 15.01
N LEU A 325 -1.62 -23.61 14.60
CA LEU A 325 -2.70 -24.61 14.70
C LEU A 325 -2.54 -25.82 13.78
N GLU A 326 -1.88 -25.69 12.63
CA GLU A 326 -1.65 -26.83 11.72
C GLU A 326 -0.41 -27.65 12.11
N ARG A 327 0.56 -27.03 12.78
CA ARG A 327 1.85 -27.64 13.09
C ARG A 327 1.92 -28.23 14.49
N ASN A 328 1.32 -27.55 15.44
CA ASN A 328 1.42 -27.85 16.85
C ASN A 328 0.09 -28.42 17.35
N ASP A 329 0.19 -29.38 18.26
CA ASP A 329 -0.95 -30.05 18.89
C ASP A 329 -1.09 -29.69 20.37
N GLY A 330 -0.13 -28.93 20.92
CA GLY A 330 -0.10 -28.51 22.32
C GLY A 330 0.52 -29.55 23.25
N THR A 331 1.14 -30.61 22.72
CA THR A 331 1.95 -31.55 23.50
C THR A 331 3.26 -30.91 23.97
N ALA A 332 3.97 -31.56 24.90
CA ALA A 332 5.28 -31.09 25.35
C ALA A 332 6.33 -31.08 24.22
N GLU A 333 6.19 -31.97 23.22
CA GLU A 333 7.07 -32.03 22.06
C GLU A 333 6.72 -30.95 21.00
N ARG A 334 5.44 -30.59 20.88
CA ARG A 334 4.93 -29.58 19.93
C ARG A 334 4.00 -28.58 20.62
N PRO A 335 4.53 -27.73 21.51
CA PRO A 335 3.72 -26.75 22.23
C PRO A 335 3.26 -25.62 21.29
N TYR A 336 2.12 -25.02 21.61
CA TYR A 336 1.65 -23.82 20.93
C TYR A 336 2.48 -22.59 21.31
N PHE A 337 2.78 -21.74 20.33
CA PHE A 337 3.50 -20.47 20.52
C PHE A 337 2.58 -19.28 20.81
N MET A 338 1.28 -19.44 20.53
CA MET A 338 0.26 -18.44 20.82
C MET A 338 0.19 -18.06 22.31
N SER A 339 -0.34 -16.86 22.60
CA SER A 339 -0.50 -16.42 23.99
C SER A 339 -1.49 -17.30 24.76
N GLN A 340 -1.27 -17.44 26.06
CA GLN A 340 -2.16 -18.22 26.94
C GLN A 340 -3.62 -17.76 26.85
N ASN A 341 -3.85 -16.43 26.77
CA ASN A 341 -5.18 -15.87 26.62
C ASN A 341 -5.86 -16.34 25.31
N LEU A 342 -5.12 -16.35 24.19
CA LEU A 342 -5.64 -16.84 22.92
C LEU A 342 -5.93 -18.34 22.97
N LEU A 343 -5.04 -19.13 23.58
CA LEU A 343 -5.22 -20.56 23.78
C LEU A 343 -6.46 -20.88 24.63
N THR A 344 -6.68 -20.16 25.73
CA THR A 344 -7.87 -20.32 26.58
C THR A 344 -9.16 -20.03 25.80
N ILE A 345 -9.19 -18.94 25.02
CA ILE A 345 -10.35 -18.59 24.19
C ILE A 345 -10.62 -19.65 23.13
N LEU A 346 -9.56 -20.20 22.51
CA LEU A 346 -9.68 -21.27 21.53
C LEU A 346 -10.21 -22.56 22.15
N LYS A 347 -9.65 -23.01 23.28
CA LYS A 347 -10.11 -24.21 24.01
C LYS A 347 -11.57 -24.09 24.38
N LYS A 348 -11.97 -22.97 25.00
CA LYS A 348 -13.37 -22.68 25.33
C LYS A 348 -14.28 -22.71 24.09
N SER A 349 -13.84 -22.12 22.98
CA SER A 349 -14.60 -22.14 21.73
C SER A 349 -14.81 -23.56 21.19
N ASN A 350 -13.82 -24.45 21.34
CA ASN A 350 -13.89 -25.84 20.89
C ASN A 350 -14.77 -26.70 21.82
N GLU A 351 -14.65 -26.53 23.14
CA GLU A 351 -15.52 -27.20 24.13
C GLU A 351 -16.99 -26.84 23.93
N ASP A 352 -17.27 -25.55 23.75
CA ASP A 352 -18.62 -25.08 23.46
C ASP A 352 -19.12 -25.48 22.06
N GLN A 353 -18.25 -25.99 21.17
CA GLN A 353 -18.67 -26.57 19.89
C GLN A 353 -19.04 -28.04 20.06
N ALA A 354 -18.25 -28.80 20.82
CA ALA A 354 -18.56 -30.20 21.16
C ALA A 354 -19.95 -30.31 21.82
N LYS A 355 -20.24 -29.44 22.80
CA LYS A 355 -21.54 -29.39 23.50
C LYS A 355 -22.76 -28.98 22.66
N THR A 356 -22.56 -28.53 21.42
CA THR A 356 -23.66 -28.16 20.51
C THR A 356 -23.90 -29.18 19.40
N VAL A 357 -23.05 -30.19 19.31
CA VAL A 357 -23.17 -31.30 18.35
C VAL A 357 -23.81 -32.52 19.00
N ASP A 358 -23.66 -32.67 20.32
CA ASP A 358 -24.50 -33.49 21.19
C ASP A 358 -25.80 -32.75 21.56
#